data_AF-A0AAE6C099-F1
#
_entry.id   AF-A0AAE6C099-F1
#
_cell.length_a   1.000
_cell.length_b   1.000
_cell.length_c   1.000
_cell.angle_alpha   90.00
_cell.angle_beta   90.00
_cell.angle_gamma   90.00
#
_symmetry.space_group_name_H-M   'P 1'
#
loop_
_entity.id
_entity.type
_entity.pdbx_description
1 polymer ?
#
loop_
_entity_poly.entity_id
_entity_poly.type
_entity_poly.pdbx_seq_one_letter_code
_entity_poly.pdbx_strand_id
1 'polypeptide(L)'
;MSVPSATAYGSAIFFNEKVCALSLRARNKPVTEDYCSWVVNYNGNINNNNRNNTYDVRAVSEFQRKMNNQPEQHIAIGYDSLLSAYYQCRRNKAWTEAAAAFEIHYETELLKLRDEIQAGRYRPQPSITFLVEWPTLREVFAAMFRDRIVQTWIAQRIEPLFEAQFIPASFNCRKGKGTLAAVKHLHEAIREKSENYTRDCWVLKYDLKGFFMSINRAMVTDKLCRFIRERYKCADVETLVYLTQVTLLNSPAEGCIIQGDPRKWEELPPNKSLFTVPEGYGLPIGNITSQLVANFLLDETDHYLTETLGLDIDRYVDDTATVDCDKEKLLLAMPLIREHLWQTAEVRVNPKKYYLQHYKKGVKFLGTVIKGERIYIANRTLGKAMCRLHGFNRQAEERGAAWCKANAEHFVSCINSYLGLMRQGQEYGMRRAFCGRISEAWMKYIVVEWDFTKIILKQKYKHRERVKRMLRRKRKQASRNRIPKAKRMTARVFSGETLPAVEQFNTGRKRGCIVRWDYEPVKTTIPEVDKRAAFRKRKALSRAAKNGTPPPAEEPQQGKEVDSGLVAYSEMRYLGIPDPERVVADIQYDLDLRYGDAPRPEIDFDAYRSAIAALNKA
;
A
#
# COMPACT_ATOMS: atom_id res chain seq x y z
N MET A 1 -49.28 -45.51 2.28
CA MET A 1 -49.14 -44.04 2.28
C MET A 1 -47.76 -43.71 2.84
N SER A 2 -47.01 -42.89 2.12
CA SER A 2 -45.54 -42.87 2.03
C SER A 2 -44.80 -42.07 3.11
N VAL A 3 -43.69 -42.65 3.59
CA VAL A 3 -42.45 -41.99 4.07
C VAL A 3 -41.47 -41.99 2.87
N PRO A 4 -40.61 -40.98 2.53
CA PRO A 4 -39.59 -40.25 3.33
C PRO A 4 -39.55 -38.72 3.04
N SER A 5 -38.70 -37.81 3.58
CA SER A 5 -37.31 -37.84 4.04
C SER A 5 -36.98 -36.71 5.03
N ALA A 6 -35.91 -36.92 5.81
CA ALA A 6 -35.29 -35.96 6.71
C ALA A 6 -34.25 -35.08 5.99
N THR A 7 -34.19 -33.79 6.34
CA THR A 7 -33.01 -32.87 6.42
C THR A 7 -33.55 -31.46 6.73
N ALA A 8 -33.11 -30.65 7.69
CA ALA A 8 -31.99 -30.66 8.62
C ALA A 8 -32.31 -29.80 9.87
N TYR A 9 -31.61 -30.08 10.97
CA TYR A 9 -31.52 -29.36 12.25
C TYR A 9 -31.40 -27.83 12.06
N GLY A 10 -32.14 -26.98 12.79
CA GLY A 10 -31.83 -26.56 14.16
C GLY A 10 -30.96 -25.29 14.15
N SER A 11 -31.52 -24.08 14.33
CA SER A 11 -31.49 -23.40 15.63
C SER A 11 -32.45 -22.20 15.63
N ALA A 12 -33.33 -22.15 16.63
CA ALA A 12 -34.11 -20.97 16.97
C ALA A 12 -33.22 -19.95 17.67
N ILE A 13 -33.21 -18.70 17.20
CA ILE A 13 -32.67 -17.55 17.91
C ILE A 13 -33.87 -16.68 18.29
N PHE A 14 -34.17 -16.63 19.58
CA PHE A 14 -35.06 -15.61 20.15
C PHE A 14 -34.32 -14.27 20.16
N PHE A 15 -34.86 -13.29 19.44
CA PHE A 15 -34.43 -11.90 19.50
C PHE A 15 -35.30 -11.16 20.52
N ASN A 16 -34.71 -10.71 21.63
CA ASN A 16 -35.32 -9.72 22.51
C ASN A 16 -34.51 -8.42 22.47
N GLU A 17 -35.15 -7.38 21.93
CA GLU A 17 -34.92 -5.95 22.14
C GLU A 17 -33.65 -5.28 21.56
N LYS A 18 -33.65 -5.05 20.24
CA LYS A 18 -33.65 -3.72 19.57
C LYS A 18 -33.21 -3.84 18.11
N VAL A 19 -33.99 -3.22 17.22
CA VAL A 19 -33.88 -3.28 15.76
C VAL A 19 -32.79 -2.34 15.24
N CYS A 20 -31.84 -2.89 14.48
CA CYS A 20 -31.02 -2.15 13.50
C CYS A 20 -31.85 -1.90 12.24
N ALA A 21 -32.04 -0.64 11.83
CA ALA A 21 -32.47 -0.34 10.48
C ALA A 21 -31.25 -0.35 9.53
N LEU A 22 -31.22 -1.35 8.65
CA LEU A 22 -30.40 -1.38 7.45
C LEU A 22 -30.90 -0.26 6.50
N SER A 23 -30.01 0.59 5.97
CA SER A 23 -30.38 1.43 4.82
C SER A 23 -30.38 0.59 3.54
N LEU A 24 -31.53 -0.01 3.23
CA LEU A 24 -31.79 -0.60 1.91
C LEU A 24 -32.69 0.35 1.13
N ARG A 25 -32.16 0.87 0.02
CA ARG A 25 -32.91 1.69 -0.94
C ARG A 25 -33.87 0.79 -1.71
N ALA A 26 -35.02 0.44 -1.13
CA ALA A 26 -36.06 -0.29 -1.82
C ALA A 26 -36.94 0.69 -2.61
N ARG A 27 -36.78 0.72 -3.94
CA ARG A 27 -37.78 1.34 -4.83
C ARG A 27 -39.00 0.42 -4.90
N ASN A 28 -40.18 0.95 -4.59
CA ASN A 28 -41.51 0.40 -4.85
C ASN A 28 -41.90 -0.90 -4.11
N LYS A 29 -42.25 -0.80 -2.81
CA LYS A 29 -43.27 -1.68 -2.22
C LYS A 29 -44.23 -0.89 -1.32
N PRO A 30 -45.54 -1.22 -1.31
CA PRO A 30 -46.52 -0.58 -0.45
C PRO A 30 -46.26 -0.94 1.01
N VAL A 31 -46.34 0.07 1.88
CA VAL A 31 -46.07 -0.02 3.31
C VAL A 31 -47.22 -0.75 4.00
N THR A 32 -46.97 -1.95 4.54
CA THR A 32 -47.78 -2.56 5.59
C THR A 32 -47.40 -1.96 6.94
N GLU A 33 -48.39 -1.69 7.79
CA GLU A 33 -48.41 -0.74 8.91
C GLU A 33 -47.44 -0.99 10.10
N ASP A 34 -46.53 -1.95 10.04
CA ASP A 34 -45.79 -2.41 11.22
C ASP A 34 -44.39 -1.81 11.44
N TYR A 35 -43.99 -0.77 10.69
CA TYR A 35 -42.69 -0.09 10.89
C TYR A 35 -42.82 1.43 10.79
N CYS A 36 -43.29 2.08 11.86
CA CYS A 36 -43.24 3.53 12.00
C CYS A 36 -42.05 3.92 12.89
N SER A 37 -41.08 4.65 12.33
CA SER A 37 -40.09 5.40 13.11
C SER A 37 -40.73 6.68 13.64
N TRP A 38 -40.61 6.92 14.94
CA TRP A 38 -41.11 8.13 15.59
C TRP A 38 -40.20 9.33 15.30
N VAL A 39 -40.77 10.47 14.94
CA VAL A 39 -40.04 11.74 14.77
C VAL A 39 -40.30 12.61 15.99
N VAL A 40 -39.24 12.97 16.72
CA VAL A 40 -39.29 13.95 17.82
C VAL A 40 -38.89 15.29 17.24
N ASN A 41 -39.80 16.25 17.25
CA ASN A 41 -39.49 17.63 16.88
C ASN A 41 -38.61 18.27 17.96
N TYR A 42 -37.81 19.30 17.60
CA TYR A 42 -36.92 20.01 18.53
C TYR A 42 -37.60 20.64 19.77
N ASN A 43 -38.93 20.64 19.82
CA ASN A 43 -39.76 21.07 20.94
C ASN A 43 -40.35 19.91 21.78
N GLY A 44 -39.93 18.66 21.54
CA GLY A 44 -40.37 17.48 22.29
C GLY A 44 -41.74 16.92 21.90
N ASN A 45 -42.39 17.44 20.85
CA ASN A 45 -43.70 16.95 20.42
C ASN A 45 -43.58 15.75 19.46
N ILE A 46 -44.39 14.71 19.68
CA ILE A 46 -44.38 13.44 18.94
C ILE A 46 -45.56 13.42 17.96
N ASN A 47 -45.31 13.27 16.65
CA ASN A 47 -46.34 13.19 15.62
C ASN A 47 -46.08 11.98 14.69
N ASN A 48 -47.13 11.22 14.36
CA ASN A 48 -47.07 10.03 13.50
C ASN A 48 -47.64 10.24 12.08
N ASN A 49 -48.06 11.46 11.71
CA ASN A 49 -48.63 11.73 10.39
C ASN A 49 -47.56 12.23 9.43
N ASN A 50 -47.06 11.38 8.52
CA ASN A 50 -46.07 11.84 7.56
C ASN A 50 -46.12 11.12 6.20
N ARG A 51 -46.80 11.73 5.22
CA ARG A 51 -46.70 11.35 3.79
C ARG A 51 -45.59 12.09 3.02
N ASN A 52 -44.93 13.10 3.62
CA ASN A 52 -44.07 14.03 2.89
C ASN A 52 -42.63 14.23 3.41
N ASN A 53 -42.18 13.54 4.47
CA ASN A 53 -40.77 13.63 4.88
C ASN A 53 -39.89 12.60 4.19
N THR A 54 -38.78 13.05 3.61
CA THR A 54 -37.62 12.22 3.26
C THR A 54 -37.17 11.46 4.50
N TYR A 55 -37.31 10.13 4.47
CA TYR A 55 -37.08 9.14 5.54
C TYR A 55 -35.64 9.07 6.10
N ASP A 56 -35.00 10.22 6.33
CA ASP A 56 -33.68 10.32 6.94
C ASP A 56 -33.82 10.87 8.37
N VAL A 57 -33.55 10.01 9.36
CA VAL A 57 -33.43 10.38 10.78
C VAL A 57 -32.00 10.11 11.25
N ARG A 58 -31.42 11.05 12.01
CA ARG A 58 -30.15 10.79 12.73
C ARG A 58 -30.45 9.93 13.96
N ALA A 59 -29.75 8.81 14.12
CA ALA A 59 -29.81 8.01 15.33
C ALA A 59 -29.22 8.82 16.50
N VAL A 60 -30.07 9.22 17.44
CA VAL A 60 -29.63 9.77 18.74
C VAL A 60 -29.60 8.60 19.72
N SER A 61 -28.41 8.19 20.15
CA SER A 61 -28.28 7.07 21.08
C SER A 61 -28.71 7.47 22.49
N GLU A 62 -29.90 7.05 22.88
CA GLU A 62 -30.45 7.11 24.25
C GLU A 62 -29.59 6.33 25.28
N PHE A 63 -28.50 5.69 24.83
CA PHE A 63 -27.56 4.92 25.64
C PHE A 63 -26.61 5.80 26.49
N GLN A 64 -26.37 7.05 26.09
CA GLN A 64 -25.43 7.95 26.81
C GLN A 64 -25.95 8.39 28.18
N ARG A 65 -27.27 8.37 28.43
CA ARG A 65 -27.84 8.92 29.66
C ARG A 65 -27.90 7.91 30.82
N LYS A 66 -27.87 6.60 30.54
CA LYS A 66 -27.87 5.55 31.58
C LYS A 66 -26.48 5.23 32.14
N MET A 67 -25.39 5.58 31.46
CA MET A 67 -24.03 5.40 31.99
C MET A 67 -23.62 6.46 33.03
N ASN A 68 -24.31 7.60 33.09
CA ASN A 68 -23.92 8.72 33.96
C ASN A 68 -24.23 8.52 35.46
N ASN A 69 -24.80 7.38 35.87
CA ASN A 69 -25.23 7.14 37.26
C ASN A 69 -24.51 5.97 37.95
N GLN A 70 -23.29 5.61 37.55
CA GLN A 70 -22.41 4.75 38.35
C GLN A 70 -21.16 5.53 38.79
N PRO A 71 -20.93 5.71 40.12
CA PRO A 71 -19.79 6.43 40.64
C PRO A 71 -18.55 5.53 40.74
N GLU A 72 -18.13 4.93 39.62
CA GLU A 72 -16.89 4.17 39.51
C GLU A 72 -16.14 4.64 38.24
N GLN A 73 -14.81 4.71 38.32
CA GLN A 73 -13.88 5.24 37.31
C GLN A 73 -14.39 5.10 35.86
N HIS A 74 -14.82 6.21 35.27
CA HIS A 74 -15.49 6.18 33.97
C HIS A 74 -14.49 5.88 32.83
N ILE A 75 -14.38 4.60 32.45
CA ILE A 75 -13.62 4.14 31.28
C ILE A 75 -14.45 4.41 30.02
N ALA A 76 -14.20 5.56 29.39
CA ALA A 76 -14.82 5.92 28.12
C ALA A 76 -13.85 5.83 26.95
N ILE A 77 -14.28 5.15 25.90
CA ILE A 77 -13.59 5.09 24.62
C ILE A 77 -14.60 5.16 23.48
N GLY A 78 -14.44 6.14 22.59
CA GLY A 78 -15.29 6.31 21.43
C GLY A 78 -14.92 5.35 20.30
N TYR A 79 -15.93 4.90 19.54
CA TYR A 79 -15.72 4.07 18.34
C TYR A 79 -14.78 4.76 17.34
N ASP A 80 -14.99 6.06 17.08
CA ASP A 80 -14.16 6.84 16.15
C ASP A 80 -12.68 6.88 16.56
N SER A 81 -12.42 6.89 17.87
CA SER A 81 -11.05 6.89 18.40
C SER A 81 -10.35 5.54 18.15
N LEU A 82 -11.05 4.42 18.36
CA LEU A 82 -10.54 3.09 18.02
C LEU A 82 -10.40 2.89 16.52
N LEU A 83 -11.34 3.43 15.73
CA LEU A 83 -11.29 3.37 14.28
C LEU A 83 -10.06 4.12 13.71
N SER A 84 -9.74 5.29 14.28
CA SER A 84 -8.50 6.01 13.96
C SER A 84 -7.25 5.17 14.26
N ALA A 85 -7.18 4.54 15.44
CA ALA A 85 -6.08 3.66 15.80
C ALA A 85 -5.98 2.43 14.87
N TYR A 86 -7.11 1.86 14.46
CA TYR A 86 -7.16 0.78 13.48
C TYR A 86 -6.55 1.20 12.14
N TYR A 87 -6.97 2.34 11.58
CA TYR A 87 -6.43 2.81 10.31
C TYR A 87 -4.93 3.10 10.38
N GLN A 88 -4.44 3.64 11.49
CA GLN A 88 -3.02 3.85 11.70
C GLN A 88 -2.26 2.52 11.81
N CYS A 89 -2.79 1.54 12.55
CA CYS A 89 -2.21 0.21 12.70
C CYS A 89 -2.14 -0.54 11.36
N ARG A 90 -3.19 -0.42 10.53
CA ARG A 90 -3.30 -1.07 9.20
C ARG A 90 -2.38 -0.45 8.15
N ARG A 91 -1.98 0.81 8.31
CA ARG A 91 -1.26 1.57 7.28
C ARG A 91 0.00 0.82 6.82
N ASN A 92 0.13 0.62 5.50
CA ASN A 92 1.20 -0.15 4.85
C ASN A 92 1.32 -1.62 5.28
N LYS A 93 0.29 -2.19 5.91
CA LYS A 93 0.26 -3.58 6.40
C LYS A 93 -1.03 -4.33 6.05
N ALA A 94 -1.91 -3.73 5.24
CA ALA A 94 -3.20 -4.31 4.85
C ALA A 94 -3.08 -5.70 4.19
N TRP A 95 -1.97 -5.99 3.51
CA TRP A 95 -1.73 -7.28 2.87
C TRP A 95 -1.25 -8.39 3.83
N THR A 96 -0.98 -8.07 5.10
CA THR A 96 -0.53 -9.08 6.07
C THR A 96 -1.72 -9.96 6.48
N GLU A 97 -1.48 -11.25 6.66
CA GLU A 97 -2.52 -12.23 7.01
C GLU A 97 -3.36 -11.79 8.22
N ALA A 98 -2.71 -11.39 9.31
CA ALA A 98 -3.39 -10.93 10.51
C ALA A 98 -4.25 -9.67 10.30
N ALA A 99 -3.80 -8.74 9.45
CA ALA A 99 -4.58 -7.53 9.14
C ALA A 99 -5.76 -7.88 8.23
N ALA A 100 -5.54 -8.72 7.21
CA ALA A 100 -6.56 -9.16 6.28
C ALA A 100 -7.66 -9.96 6.99
N ALA A 101 -7.30 -10.87 7.91
CA ALA A 101 -8.25 -11.63 8.71
C ALA A 101 -9.15 -10.74 9.58
N PHE A 102 -8.57 -9.72 10.22
CA PHE A 102 -9.33 -8.74 11.01
C PHE A 102 -10.21 -7.86 10.10
N GLU A 103 -9.75 -7.51 8.90
CA GLU A 103 -10.44 -6.62 7.96
C GLU A 103 -11.77 -7.19 7.45
N ILE A 104 -11.94 -8.52 7.42
CA ILE A 104 -13.20 -9.17 7.00
C ILE A 104 -14.38 -8.74 7.89
N HIS A 105 -14.15 -8.56 9.20
CA HIS A 105 -15.19 -8.23 10.19
C HIS A 105 -14.79 -7.03 11.07
N TYR A 106 -14.05 -6.06 10.51
CA TYR A 106 -13.40 -5.02 11.32
C TYR A 106 -14.38 -4.20 12.16
N GLU A 107 -15.55 -3.84 11.63
CA GLU A 107 -16.55 -3.03 12.34
C GLU A 107 -17.09 -3.75 13.57
N THR A 108 -17.50 -5.01 13.41
CA THR A 108 -17.99 -5.84 14.51
C THR A 108 -16.90 -6.10 15.55
N GLU A 109 -15.67 -6.40 15.11
CA GLU A 109 -14.54 -6.64 16.02
C GLU A 109 -14.13 -5.37 16.79
N LEU A 110 -14.19 -4.20 16.16
CA LEU A 110 -13.94 -2.92 16.83
C LEU A 110 -15.03 -2.56 17.85
N LEU A 111 -16.30 -2.84 17.55
CA LEU A 111 -17.40 -2.64 18.51
C LEU A 111 -17.24 -3.56 19.73
N LYS A 112 -16.95 -4.85 19.51
CA LYS A 112 -16.65 -5.78 20.60
C LYS A 112 -15.47 -5.31 21.45
N LEU A 113 -14.38 -4.87 20.81
CA LEU A 113 -13.21 -4.34 21.50
C LEU A 113 -13.56 -3.10 22.34
N ARG A 114 -14.33 -2.17 21.79
CA ARG A 114 -14.82 -0.99 22.52
C ARG A 114 -15.61 -1.42 23.76
N ASP A 115 -16.58 -2.30 23.59
CA ASP A 115 -17.49 -2.70 24.67
C ASP A 115 -16.74 -3.47 25.78
N GLU A 116 -15.75 -4.27 25.42
CA GLU A 116 -14.87 -4.93 26.39
C GLU A 116 -13.99 -3.94 27.16
N ILE A 117 -13.44 -2.92 26.49
CA ILE A 117 -12.64 -1.87 27.14
C ILE A 117 -13.52 -1.07 28.10
N GLN A 118 -14.69 -0.61 27.67
CA GLN A 118 -15.61 0.17 28.50
C GLN A 118 -16.10 -0.64 29.71
N ALA A 119 -16.27 -1.95 29.55
CA ALA A 119 -16.63 -2.84 30.65
C ALA A 119 -15.44 -3.24 31.55
N GLY A 120 -14.22 -2.76 31.27
CA GLY A 120 -13.01 -3.13 32.03
C GLY A 120 -12.58 -4.59 31.86
N ARG A 121 -13.09 -5.30 30.84
CA ARG A 121 -12.87 -6.74 30.61
C ARG A 121 -11.83 -7.04 29.52
N TYR A 122 -11.25 -6.02 28.90
CA TYR A 122 -10.22 -6.21 27.88
C TYR A 122 -8.98 -6.93 28.46
N ARG A 123 -8.54 -7.98 27.77
CA ARG A 123 -7.28 -8.68 28.04
C ARG A 123 -6.52 -8.91 26.73
N PRO A 124 -5.19 -8.70 26.69
CA PRO A 124 -4.39 -9.01 25.52
C PRO A 124 -4.51 -10.49 25.13
N GLN A 125 -4.54 -10.77 23.83
CA GLN A 125 -4.53 -12.13 23.32
C GLN A 125 -3.12 -12.73 23.36
N PRO A 126 -2.99 -14.07 23.32
CA PRO A 126 -1.70 -14.73 23.22
C PRO A 126 -0.88 -14.23 22.05
N SER A 127 0.36 -13.80 22.34
CA SER A 127 1.27 -13.29 21.32
C SER A 127 1.85 -14.42 20.48
N ILE A 128 2.27 -14.10 19.26
CA ILE A 128 3.07 -15.00 18.42
C ILE A 128 4.54 -14.71 18.72
N THR A 129 5.31 -15.71 19.12
CA THR A 129 6.75 -15.57 19.38
C THR A 129 7.59 -16.28 18.35
N PHE A 130 8.67 -15.64 17.89
CA PHE A 130 9.62 -16.22 16.94
C PHE A 130 11.02 -15.64 17.12
N LEU A 131 12.03 -16.39 16.68
CA LEU A 131 13.42 -15.93 16.69
C LEU A 131 13.79 -15.23 15.38
N VAL A 132 14.36 -14.04 15.50
CA VAL A 132 15.09 -13.36 14.44
C VAL A 132 16.57 -13.69 14.59
N GLU A 133 17.12 -14.49 13.70
CA GLU A 133 18.49 -15.00 13.80
C GLU A 133 19.56 -13.95 13.51
N TRP A 134 19.21 -12.89 12.77
CA TRP A 134 20.17 -11.93 12.27
C TRP A 134 19.72 -10.48 12.51
N PRO A 135 20.59 -9.55 12.98
CA PRO A 135 22.03 -9.67 13.20
C PRO A 135 22.45 -10.53 14.38
N THR A 136 21.73 -10.44 15.47
CA THR A 136 21.95 -11.28 16.63
C THR A 136 20.65 -11.99 16.88
N LEU A 137 20.73 -13.25 17.31
CA LEU A 137 19.57 -14.00 17.73
C LEU A 137 18.75 -13.16 18.72
N ARG A 138 17.48 -12.94 18.38
CA ARG A 138 16.57 -12.07 19.11
C ARG A 138 15.18 -12.69 19.12
N GLU A 139 14.67 -12.90 20.31
CA GLU A 139 13.28 -13.23 20.54
C GLU A 139 12.38 -12.03 20.26
N VAL A 140 11.32 -12.26 19.50
CA VAL A 140 10.31 -11.26 19.14
C VAL A 140 8.94 -11.80 19.49
N PHE A 141 8.19 -11.04 20.29
CA PHE A 141 6.79 -11.26 20.58
C PHE A 141 5.95 -10.27 19.78
N ALA A 142 5.22 -10.79 18.79
CA ALA A 142 4.27 -10.04 18.00
C ALA A 142 2.88 -10.18 18.60
N ALA A 143 2.34 -9.09 19.12
CA ALA A 143 0.95 -9.04 19.58
C ALA A 143 -0.04 -9.25 18.42
N MET A 144 -1.20 -9.80 18.75
CA MET A 144 -2.30 -10.00 17.80
C MET A 144 -2.76 -8.66 17.21
N PHE A 145 -3.40 -8.70 16.03
CA PHE A 145 -3.78 -7.46 15.34
C PHE A 145 -4.73 -6.60 16.19
N ARG A 146 -5.68 -7.21 16.90
CA ARG A 146 -6.56 -6.56 17.89
C ARG A 146 -5.78 -5.76 18.94
N ASP A 147 -4.78 -6.38 19.56
CA ASP A 147 -3.99 -5.75 20.62
C ASP A 147 -3.06 -4.67 20.07
N ARG A 148 -2.59 -4.82 18.83
CA ARG A 148 -1.84 -3.75 18.14
C ARG A 148 -2.69 -2.50 17.92
N ILE A 149 -4.01 -2.62 17.77
CA ILE A 149 -4.92 -1.46 17.70
C ILE A 149 -4.93 -0.74 19.05
N VAL A 150 -5.05 -1.48 20.16
CA VAL A 150 -4.98 -0.92 21.52
C VAL A 150 -3.63 -0.24 21.78
N GLN A 151 -2.53 -0.92 21.45
CA GLN A 151 -1.19 -0.34 21.59
C GLN A 151 -1.02 0.93 20.73
N THR A 152 -1.61 0.96 19.53
CA THR A 152 -1.59 2.15 18.66
C THR A 152 -2.43 3.28 19.25
N TRP A 153 -3.57 2.96 19.86
CA TRP A 153 -4.43 3.93 20.54
C TRP A 153 -3.73 4.57 21.74
N ILE A 154 -2.98 3.77 22.52
CA ILE A 154 -2.10 4.26 23.60
C ILE A 154 -1.01 5.16 23.02
N ALA A 155 -0.29 4.68 21.99
CA ALA A 155 0.80 5.41 21.34
C ALA A 155 0.37 6.80 20.84
N GLN A 156 -0.78 6.91 20.20
CA GLN A 156 -1.34 8.18 19.73
C GLN A 156 -1.46 9.26 20.83
N ARG A 157 -1.64 8.85 22.08
CA ARG A 157 -1.81 9.77 23.23
C ARG A 157 -0.52 10.05 23.97
N ILE A 158 0.34 9.05 24.12
CA ILE A 158 1.61 9.22 24.86
C ILE A 158 2.72 9.83 24.00
N GLU A 159 2.73 9.59 22.68
CA GLU A 159 3.76 10.13 21.78
C GLU A 159 3.89 11.66 21.87
N PRO A 160 2.80 12.46 21.81
CA PRO A 160 2.91 13.91 21.95
C PRO A 160 3.47 14.36 23.30
N LEU A 161 3.16 13.64 24.39
CA LEU A 161 3.67 13.95 25.73
C LEU A 161 5.18 13.68 25.79
N PHE A 162 5.62 12.57 25.20
CA PHE A 162 7.02 12.20 25.12
C PHE A 162 7.81 13.17 24.26
N GLU A 163 7.29 13.55 23.09
CA GLU A 163 7.99 14.52 22.21
C GLU A 163 8.15 15.91 22.85
N ALA A 164 7.25 16.30 23.77
CA ALA A 164 7.36 17.55 24.51
C ALA A 164 8.45 17.53 25.59
N GLN A 165 8.85 16.34 26.05
CA GLN A 165 9.86 16.16 27.10
C GLN A 165 11.23 15.79 26.52
N PHE A 166 11.27 14.87 25.56
CA PHE A 166 12.49 14.26 25.07
C PHE A 166 13.49 15.26 24.50
N ILE A 167 14.74 15.18 24.98
CA ILE A 167 15.84 15.97 24.44
C ILE A 167 16.04 15.70 22.93
N PRO A 168 16.54 16.68 22.15
CA PRO A 168 16.76 16.49 20.71
C PRO A 168 17.71 15.35 20.35
N ALA A 169 18.64 15.01 21.25
CA ALA A 169 19.68 14.00 21.09
C ALA A 169 19.21 12.55 21.31
N SER A 170 17.92 12.33 21.57
CA SER A 170 17.29 11.00 21.54
C SER A 170 16.67 10.72 20.17
N PHE A 171 17.10 9.66 19.48
CA PHE A 171 16.78 9.45 18.07
C PHE A 171 15.85 8.27 17.75
N ASN A 172 15.53 7.42 18.72
CA ASN A 172 14.78 6.19 18.47
C ASN A 172 13.27 6.43 18.36
N CYS A 173 12.60 5.84 17.36
CA CYS A 173 11.13 5.84 17.20
C CYS A 173 10.46 7.23 17.16
N ARG A 174 11.19 8.28 16.75
CA ARG A 174 10.68 9.67 16.67
C ARG A 174 10.60 10.16 15.23
N LYS A 175 9.67 11.08 14.94
CA LYS A 175 9.49 11.63 13.59
C LYS A 175 10.69 12.49 13.19
N GLY A 176 11.19 12.30 11.97
CA GLY A 176 12.38 13.00 11.48
C GLY A 176 13.71 12.57 12.12
N LYS A 177 13.67 11.61 13.05
CA LYS A 177 14.83 10.98 13.67
C LYS A 177 15.08 9.60 13.05
N GLY A 178 16.08 8.88 13.56
CA GLY A 178 16.47 7.56 13.10
C GLY A 178 17.97 7.33 13.19
N THR A 179 18.42 6.15 12.75
CA THR A 179 19.84 5.75 12.84
C THR A 179 20.76 6.71 12.10
N LEU A 180 20.37 7.15 10.90
CA LEU A 180 21.15 8.10 10.12
C LEU A 180 21.23 9.48 10.78
N ALA A 181 20.15 9.94 11.40
CA ALA A 181 20.14 11.23 12.09
C ALA A 181 21.07 11.19 13.31
N ALA A 182 21.03 10.11 14.10
CA ALA A 182 21.92 9.91 15.24
C ALA A 182 23.40 9.84 14.82
N VAL A 183 23.71 9.10 13.74
CA VAL A 183 25.08 9.01 13.22
C VAL A 183 25.60 10.36 12.75
N LYS A 184 24.77 11.16 12.08
CA LYS A 184 25.14 12.51 11.62
C LYS A 184 25.34 13.47 12.80
N HIS A 185 24.48 13.39 13.82
CA HIS A 185 24.61 14.22 14.99
C HIS A 185 25.90 13.91 15.76
N LEU A 186 26.19 12.63 16.04
CA LEU A 186 27.45 12.22 16.64
C LEU A 186 28.68 12.64 15.80
N HIS A 187 28.57 12.56 14.48
CA HIS A 187 29.64 13.00 13.59
C HIS A 187 29.92 14.51 13.71
N GLU A 188 28.86 15.32 13.75
CA GLU A 188 28.99 16.77 13.94
C GLU A 188 29.47 17.11 15.35
N ALA A 189 28.99 16.42 16.38
CA ALA A 189 29.45 16.60 17.76
C ALA A 189 30.96 16.31 17.90
N ILE A 190 31.46 15.26 17.26
CA ILE A 190 32.90 14.99 17.21
C ILE A 190 33.63 16.12 16.50
N ARG A 191 33.11 16.60 15.37
CA ARG A 191 33.72 17.68 14.60
C ARG A 191 33.77 19.00 15.38
N GLU A 192 32.71 19.33 16.10
CA GLU A 192 32.60 20.53 16.93
C GLU A 192 33.56 20.47 18.12
N LYS A 193 33.52 19.39 18.92
CA LYS A 193 34.40 19.22 20.10
C LYS A 193 35.88 19.10 19.75
N SER A 194 36.20 18.64 18.54
CA SER A 194 37.58 18.58 18.03
C SER A 194 38.01 19.84 17.29
N GLU A 195 37.20 20.90 17.26
CA GLU A 195 37.47 22.14 16.52
C GLU A 195 37.86 21.86 15.06
N ASN A 196 36.99 21.14 14.33
CA ASN A 196 37.27 20.61 12.99
C ASN A 196 38.52 19.71 12.94
N TYR A 197 38.63 18.78 13.89
CA TYR A 197 39.71 17.79 13.97
C TYR A 197 41.12 18.37 14.20
N THR A 198 41.22 19.63 14.65
CA THR A 198 42.48 20.29 15.02
C THR A 198 42.88 19.99 16.46
N ARG A 199 41.91 19.68 17.32
CA ARG A 199 42.07 19.28 18.72
C ARG A 199 41.68 17.82 18.92
N ASP A 200 42.36 17.14 19.83
CA ASP A 200 42.02 15.78 20.18
C ASP A 200 40.75 15.70 21.05
N CYS A 201 39.94 14.67 20.80
CA CYS A 201 38.73 14.38 21.58
C CYS A 201 38.53 12.87 21.76
N TRP A 202 37.72 12.52 22.76
CA TRP A 202 37.44 11.16 23.14
C TRP A 202 35.94 10.90 23.10
N VAL A 203 35.59 9.70 22.63
CA VAL A 203 34.21 9.24 22.57
C VAL A 203 34.03 8.14 23.59
N LEU A 204 33.10 8.39 24.52
CA LEU A 204 32.62 7.42 25.49
C LEU A 204 31.35 6.80 24.93
N LYS A 205 31.34 5.48 24.77
CA LYS A 205 30.16 4.74 24.32
C LYS A 205 29.86 3.61 25.27
N TYR A 206 28.58 3.41 25.55
CA TYR A 206 28.10 2.25 26.30
C TYR A 206 26.79 1.69 25.72
N ASP A 207 26.39 0.54 26.24
CA ASP A 207 25.21 -0.25 25.89
C ASP A 207 24.71 -0.90 27.18
N LEU A 208 23.40 -1.14 27.31
CA LEU A 208 22.81 -1.70 28.52
C LEU A 208 22.72 -3.23 28.45
N LYS A 209 22.97 -3.90 29.58
CA LYS A 209 22.99 -5.37 29.65
C LYS A 209 21.57 -5.92 29.62
N GLY A 210 21.16 -6.46 28.47
CA GLY A 210 19.88 -7.14 28.35
C GLY A 210 18.68 -6.20 28.53
N PHE A 211 18.81 -4.94 28.08
CA PHE A 211 17.95 -3.82 28.42
C PHE A 211 16.45 -4.16 28.51
N PHE A 212 15.84 -4.62 27.42
CA PHE A 212 14.41 -4.93 27.40
C PHE A 212 14.02 -5.98 28.44
N MET A 213 14.89 -6.97 28.69
CA MET A 213 14.64 -8.09 29.60
C MET A 213 14.90 -7.73 31.08
N SER A 214 15.70 -6.69 31.33
CA SER A 214 16.00 -6.22 32.69
C SER A 214 14.97 -5.23 33.25
N ILE A 215 14.04 -4.72 32.44
CA ILE A 215 13.08 -3.70 32.89
C ILE A 215 12.03 -4.33 33.81
N ASN A 216 11.87 -3.76 35.00
CA ASN A 216 10.80 -4.08 35.94
C ASN A 216 9.47 -3.48 35.43
N ARG A 217 8.50 -4.35 35.06
CA ARG A 217 7.23 -3.93 34.46
C ARG A 217 6.38 -3.11 35.43
N ALA A 218 6.35 -3.48 36.72
CA ALA A 218 5.55 -2.77 37.71
C ALA A 218 6.08 -1.34 37.93
N MET A 219 7.40 -1.21 38.12
CA MET A 219 8.06 0.09 38.31
C MET A 219 7.84 1.02 37.11
N VAL A 220 8.10 0.54 35.89
CA VAL A 220 7.97 1.40 34.70
C VAL A 220 6.50 1.76 34.41
N THR A 221 5.57 0.84 34.71
CA THR A 221 4.13 1.10 34.58
C THR A 221 3.69 2.17 35.57
N ASP A 222 4.12 2.11 36.82
CA ASP A 222 3.81 3.14 37.83
C ASP A 222 4.34 4.51 37.41
N LYS A 223 5.63 4.59 37.04
CA LYS A 223 6.26 5.83 36.55
C LYS A 223 5.47 6.43 35.39
N LEU A 224 5.11 5.61 34.40
CA LEU A 224 4.36 6.09 33.24
C LEU A 224 2.93 6.51 33.59
N CYS A 225 2.23 5.78 34.46
CA CYS A 225 0.87 6.13 34.87
C CYS A 225 0.83 7.45 35.64
N ARG A 226 1.80 7.69 36.53
CA ARG A 226 1.96 8.98 37.21
C ARG A 226 2.19 10.11 36.22
N PHE A 227 3.15 9.92 35.30
CA PHE A 227 3.42 10.88 34.24
C PHE A 227 2.18 11.20 33.37
N ILE A 228 1.42 10.18 32.98
CA ILE A 228 0.17 10.35 32.22
C ILE A 228 -0.83 11.19 33.00
N ARG A 229 -1.09 10.89 34.28
CA ARG A 229 -2.04 11.67 35.10
C ARG A 229 -1.61 13.13 35.29
N GLU A 230 -0.31 13.35 35.42
CA GLU A 230 0.25 14.69 35.56
C GLU A 230 0.14 15.52 34.29
N ARG A 231 0.37 14.94 33.10
CA ARG A 231 0.52 15.68 31.84
C ARG A 231 -0.67 15.57 30.89
N TYR A 232 -1.42 14.47 30.91
CA TYR A 232 -2.55 14.23 30.02
C TYR A 232 -3.85 14.72 30.65
N LYS A 233 -4.46 15.77 30.08
CA LYS A 233 -5.64 16.45 30.64
C LYS A 233 -6.93 16.22 29.84
N CYS A 234 -6.99 15.16 29.05
CA CYS A 234 -8.19 14.80 28.28
C CYS A 234 -9.13 13.88 29.07
N ALA A 235 -10.39 13.81 28.64
CA ALA A 235 -11.47 13.09 29.34
C ALA A 235 -11.26 11.57 29.43
N ASP A 236 -10.43 11.00 28.57
CA ASP A 236 -10.11 9.58 28.46
C ASP A 236 -8.82 9.19 29.20
N VAL A 237 -8.36 10.01 30.15
CA VAL A 237 -7.16 9.75 30.96
C VAL A 237 -7.24 8.43 31.73
N GLU A 238 -8.36 8.11 32.36
CA GLU A 238 -8.49 6.85 33.10
C GLU A 238 -8.53 5.63 32.16
N THR A 239 -9.13 5.76 30.97
CA THR A 239 -9.02 4.75 29.91
C THR A 239 -7.58 4.53 29.49
N LEU A 240 -6.81 5.61 29.31
CA LEU A 240 -5.40 5.54 28.93
C LEU A 240 -4.55 4.87 30.02
N VAL A 241 -4.77 5.23 31.29
CA VAL A 241 -4.08 4.58 32.41
C VAL A 241 -4.43 3.10 32.49
N TYR A 242 -5.71 2.75 32.45
CA TYR A 242 -6.18 1.36 32.45
C TYR A 242 -5.54 0.54 31.33
N LEU A 243 -5.61 1.01 30.09
CA LEU A 243 -5.04 0.28 28.94
C LEU A 243 -3.52 0.19 29.01
N THR A 244 -2.84 1.22 29.54
CA THR A 244 -1.39 1.21 29.75
C THR A 244 -1.01 0.15 30.79
N GLN A 245 -1.72 0.08 31.92
CA GLN A 245 -1.50 -0.93 32.96
C GLN A 245 -1.72 -2.34 32.42
N VAL A 246 -2.87 -2.59 31.79
CA VAL A 246 -3.20 -3.90 31.20
C VAL A 246 -2.17 -4.32 30.16
N THR A 247 -1.70 -3.39 29.32
CA THR A 247 -0.74 -3.71 28.25
C THR A 247 0.66 -3.98 28.79
N LEU A 248 1.15 -3.18 29.75
CA LEU A 248 2.53 -3.27 30.24
C LEU A 248 2.71 -4.32 31.33
N LEU A 249 1.68 -4.63 32.11
CA LEU A 249 1.74 -5.68 33.12
C LEU A 249 1.48 -7.07 32.56
N ASN A 250 0.95 -7.17 31.33
CA ASN A 250 0.74 -8.45 30.65
C ASN A 250 2.05 -9.24 30.49
N SER A 251 1.99 -10.54 30.79
CA SER A 251 3.08 -11.50 30.56
C SER A 251 2.92 -12.13 29.17
N PRO A 252 3.59 -11.64 28.12
CA PRO A 252 3.43 -12.13 26.75
C PRO A 252 3.97 -13.55 26.53
N ALA A 253 4.78 -14.07 27.45
CA ALA A 253 5.32 -15.43 27.40
C ALA A 253 4.27 -16.49 27.76
N GLU A 254 3.23 -16.11 28.51
CA GLU A 254 2.17 -17.03 28.94
C GLU A 254 1.22 -17.34 27.79
N GLY A 255 1.04 -18.64 27.50
CA GLY A 255 0.12 -19.12 26.47
C GLY A 255 0.48 -18.72 25.02
N CYS A 256 1.68 -18.19 24.78
CA CYS A 256 2.09 -17.71 23.46
C CYS A 256 2.21 -18.82 22.42
N ILE A 257 2.07 -18.43 21.16
CA ILE A 257 2.20 -19.33 20.01
C ILE A 257 3.64 -19.25 19.50
N ILE A 258 4.42 -20.31 19.72
CA ILE A 258 5.81 -20.39 19.26
C ILE A 258 5.84 -20.76 17.77
N GLN A 259 6.49 -19.92 16.96
CA GLN A 259 6.74 -20.15 15.54
C GLN A 259 8.24 -20.31 15.27
N GLY A 260 8.58 -21.40 14.57
CA GLY A 260 9.96 -21.74 14.22
C GLY A 260 10.43 -23.02 14.91
N ASP A 261 11.73 -23.29 14.83
CA ASP A 261 12.35 -24.44 15.48
C ASP A 261 12.57 -24.15 16.98
N PRO A 262 11.89 -24.86 17.91
CA PRO A 262 12.02 -24.62 19.34
C PRO A 262 13.45 -24.81 19.87
N ARG A 263 14.25 -25.68 19.24
CA ARG A 263 15.63 -25.99 19.69
C ARG A 263 16.53 -24.76 19.66
N LYS A 264 16.24 -23.81 18.76
CA LYS A 264 17.01 -22.56 18.65
C LYS A 264 16.85 -21.62 19.85
N TRP A 265 15.82 -21.81 20.68
CA TRP A 265 15.68 -21.03 21.92
C TRP A 265 16.76 -21.40 22.95
N GLU A 266 17.31 -22.61 22.89
CA GLU A 266 18.43 -23.04 23.74
C GLU A 266 19.73 -22.27 23.43
N GLU A 267 19.87 -21.76 22.19
CA GLU A 267 21.00 -20.91 21.79
C GLU A 267 20.89 -19.48 22.34
N LEU A 268 19.70 -19.07 22.80
CA LEU A 268 19.47 -17.72 23.30
C LEU A 268 19.95 -17.62 24.76
N PRO A 269 20.82 -16.65 25.11
CA PRO A 269 21.23 -16.47 26.50
C PRO A 269 20.03 -16.24 27.42
N PRO A 270 20.00 -16.84 28.64
CA PRO A 270 18.87 -16.69 29.56
C PRO A 270 18.54 -15.24 29.92
N ASN A 271 19.52 -14.34 29.92
CA ASN A 271 19.29 -12.92 30.18
C ASN A 271 18.73 -12.14 28.98
N LYS A 272 18.32 -12.83 27.91
CA LYS A 272 17.77 -12.26 26.66
C LYS A 272 16.43 -12.87 26.24
N SER A 273 15.84 -13.76 27.04
CA SER A 273 14.54 -14.35 26.78
C SER A 273 13.53 -13.97 27.86
N LEU A 274 12.29 -13.72 27.45
CA LEU A 274 11.16 -13.52 28.36
C LEU A 274 10.76 -14.80 29.10
N PHE A 275 11.14 -15.98 28.59
CA PHE A 275 10.84 -17.26 29.24
C PHE A 275 11.71 -17.54 30.48
N THR A 276 12.86 -16.90 30.58
CA THR A 276 13.87 -17.21 31.60
C THR A 276 14.13 -16.07 32.59
N VAL A 277 13.60 -14.87 32.34
CA VAL A 277 13.68 -13.78 33.32
C VAL A 277 12.66 -13.98 34.45
N PRO A 278 12.92 -13.41 35.65
CA PRO A 278 11.96 -13.46 36.75
C PRO A 278 10.60 -12.88 36.36
N GLU A 279 9.55 -13.38 37.01
CA GLU A 279 8.20 -12.84 36.86
C GLU A 279 8.17 -11.33 37.15
N GLY A 280 7.39 -10.58 36.37
CA GLY A 280 7.33 -9.12 36.47
C GLY A 280 8.46 -8.37 35.75
N TYR A 281 9.46 -9.07 35.20
CA TYR A 281 10.53 -8.45 34.41
C TYR A 281 10.38 -8.69 32.91
N GLY A 282 10.91 -7.75 32.14
CA GLY A 282 11.07 -7.85 30.70
C GLY A 282 9.90 -7.26 29.92
N LEU A 283 10.22 -6.52 28.85
CA LEU A 283 9.27 -5.99 27.88
C LEU A 283 9.35 -6.77 26.55
N PRO A 284 8.22 -7.12 25.93
CA PRO A 284 8.21 -7.84 24.66
C PRO A 284 8.79 -6.99 23.53
N ILE A 285 9.87 -7.49 22.93
CA ILE A 285 10.41 -6.94 21.70
C ILE A 285 9.42 -7.26 20.58
N GLY A 286 8.83 -6.25 19.95
CA GLY A 286 7.84 -6.42 18.87
C GLY A 286 6.58 -5.57 19.07
N ASN A 287 6.30 -5.20 20.32
CA ASN A 287 5.23 -4.27 20.67
C ASN A 287 5.70 -2.81 20.56
N ILE A 288 4.81 -1.92 20.07
CA ILE A 288 5.13 -0.49 19.94
C ILE A 288 5.23 0.18 21.30
N THR A 289 4.37 -0.20 22.24
CA THR A 289 4.40 0.30 23.62
C THR A 289 5.73 0.00 24.29
N SER A 290 6.28 -1.22 24.12
CA SER A 290 7.61 -1.56 24.66
C SER A 290 8.71 -0.61 24.17
N GLN A 291 8.68 -0.19 22.90
CA GLN A 291 9.69 0.73 22.35
C GLN A 291 9.53 2.14 22.91
N LEU A 292 8.29 2.62 23.00
CA LEU A 292 7.97 3.95 23.54
C LEU A 292 8.34 4.04 25.02
N VAL A 293 7.98 3.03 25.81
CA VAL A 293 8.29 2.96 27.24
C VAL A 293 9.78 2.83 27.48
N ALA A 294 10.50 2.05 26.67
CA ALA A 294 11.96 1.95 26.77
C ALA A 294 12.66 3.30 26.53
N ASN A 295 12.13 4.13 25.62
CA ASN A 295 12.64 5.49 25.42
C ASN A 295 12.33 6.40 26.61
N PHE A 296 11.10 6.36 27.12
CA PHE A 296 10.64 7.14 28.27
C PHE A 296 11.44 6.82 29.54
N LEU A 297 11.72 5.54 29.80
CA LEU A 297 12.48 5.14 30.99
C LEU A 297 13.89 5.75 31.04
N LEU A 298 14.53 5.91 29.88
CA LEU A 298 15.88 6.46 29.79
C LEU A 298 15.91 7.98 29.63
N ASP A 299 14.76 8.64 29.51
CA ASP A 299 14.70 10.08 29.33
C ASP A 299 15.15 10.84 30.60
N GLU A 300 14.81 10.34 31.78
CA GLU A 300 15.31 10.87 33.06
C GLU A 300 16.85 10.84 33.09
N THR A 301 17.45 9.77 32.57
CA THR A 301 18.90 9.68 32.43
C THR A 301 19.44 10.65 31.38
N ASP A 302 18.76 10.85 30.25
CA ASP A 302 19.17 11.81 29.23
C ASP A 302 19.30 13.23 29.79
N HIS A 303 18.30 13.68 30.56
CA HIS A 303 18.33 14.97 31.25
C HIS A 303 19.45 15.02 32.29
N TYR A 304 19.65 13.97 33.09
CA TYR A 304 20.77 13.93 34.04
C TYR A 304 22.15 14.05 33.35
N LEU A 305 22.36 13.33 32.25
CA LEU A 305 23.63 13.39 31.50
C LEU A 305 23.89 14.80 30.93
N THR A 306 22.86 15.42 30.35
CA THR A 306 22.99 16.69 29.65
C THR A 306 23.00 17.89 30.60
N GLU A 307 22.04 17.94 31.54
CA GLU A 307 21.81 19.10 32.41
C GLU A 307 22.64 19.04 33.69
N THR A 308 22.90 17.85 34.23
CA THR A 308 23.66 17.70 35.49
C THR A 308 25.14 17.42 35.24
N LEU A 309 25.47 16.49 34.34
CA LEU A 309 26.86 16.16 34.03
C LEU A 309 27.47 17.02 32.90
N GLY A 310 26.66 17.83 32.21
CA GLY A 310 27.13 18.69 31.12
C GLY A 310 27.75 17.91 29.98
N LEU A 311 27.17 16.76 29.63
CA LEU A 311 27.64 15.89 28.55
C LEU A 311 26.75 16.04 27.32
N ASP A 312 27.37 16.16 26.14
CA ASP A 312 26.66 16.10 24.86
C ASP A 312 26.47 14.63 24.47
N ILE A 313 25.22 14.18 24.42
CA ILE A 313 24.90 12.77 24.20
C ILE A 313 24.26 12.52 22.84
N ASP A 314 24.39 11.28 22.39
CA ASP A 314 23.72 10.70 21.23
C ASP A 314 23.13 9.36 21.65
N ARG A 315 21.80 9.29 21.81
CA ARG A 315 21.13 8.08 22.26
C ARG A 315 20.21 7.49 21.19
N TYR A 316 20.37 6.18 20.98
CA TYR A 316 19.45 5.37 20.19
C TYR A 316 19.08 4.12 20.98
N VAL A 317 17.91 4.13 21.62
CA VAL A 317 17.49 3.10 22.58
C VAL A 317 18.52 3.01 23.73
N ASP A 318 19.27 1.92 23.80
CA ASP A 318 20.28 1.56 24.79
C ASP A 318 21.70 1.94 24.34
N ASP A 319 21.93 2.10 23.05
CA ASP A 319 23.20 2.59 22.50
C ASP A 319 23.34 4.09 22.78
N THR A 320 24.21 4.45 23.71
CA THR A 320 24.51 5.85 24.05
C THR A 320 25.97 6.17 23.79
N ALA A 321 26.23 7.30 23.14
CA ALA A 321 27.56 7.85 22.94
C ALA A 321 27.61 9.29 23.45
N THR A 322 28.78 9.73 23.91
CA THR A 322 29.07 11.13 24.24
C THR A 322 30.52 11.44 23.86
N VAL A 323 30.79 12.70 23.56
CA VAL A 323 32.10 13.18 23.12
C VAL A 323 32.56 14.37 23.94
N ASP A 324 33.81 14.32 24.37
CA ASP A 324 34.44 15.44 25.07
C ASP A 324 35.94 15.51 24.75
N CYS A 325 36.49 16.70 24.89
CA CYS A 325 37.92 16.97 24.82
C CYS A 325 38.65 16.62 26.13
N ASP A 326 37.92 16.47 27.24
CA ASP A 326 38.47 16.01 28.51
C ASP A 326 38.17 14.52 28.72
N LYS A 327 39.21 13.71 28.59
CA LYS A 327 39.13 12.26 28.82
C LYS A 327 38.80 11.93 30.28
N GLU A 328 39.32 12.68 31.24
CA GLU A 328 39.13 12.40 32.67
C GLU A 328 37.70 12.72 33.10
N LYS A 329 37.10 13.80 32.56
CA LYS A 329 35.66 14.08 32.73
C LYS A 329 34.80 12.87 32.34
N LEU A 330 35.08 12.25 31.20
CA LEU A 330 34.34 11.06 30.73
C LEU A 330 34.54 9.84 31.64
N LEU A 331 35.75 9.64 32.17
CA LEU A 331 36.05 8.56 33.10
C LEU A 331 35.34 8.75 34.44
N LEU A 332 35.34 9.98 34.98
CA LEU A 332 34.67 10.34 36.22
C LEU A 332 33.14 10.30 36.11
N ALA A 333 32.59 10.57 34.92
CA ALA A 333 31.16 10.46 34.69
C ALA A 333 30.65 9.01 34.78
N MET A 334 31.43 8.02 34.31
CA MET A 334 30.93 6.65 34.16
C MET A 334 30.42 5.99 35.47
N PRO A 335 31.09 6.10 36.63
CA PRO A 335 30.53 5.64 37.90
C PRO A 335 29.20 6.31 38.26
N LEU A 336 29.07 7.62 38.04
CA LEU A 336 27.85 8.39 38.30
C LEU A 336 26.70 7.95 37.38
N ILE A 337 27.00 7.69 36.11
CA ILE A 337 26.03 7.18 35.13
C ILE A 337 25.52 5.80 35.56
N ARG A 338 26.41 4.91 36.00
CA ARG A 338 26.04 3.56 36.45
C ARG A 338 25.14 3.60 37.67
N GLU A 339 25.46 4.46 38.64
CA GLU A 339 24.66 4.61 39.85
C GLU A 339 23.29 5.19 39.52
N HIS A 340 23.24 6.25 38.72
CA HIS A 340 21.99 6.88 38.32
C HIS A 340 21.07 5.90 37.57
N LEU A 341 21.59 5.15 36.59
CA LEU A 341 20.82 4.14 35.85
C LEU A 341 20.27 3.03 36.77
N TRP A 342 21.01 2.66 37.81
CA TRP A 342 20.56 1.68 38.78
C TRP A 342 19.44 2.24 39.65
N GLN A 343 19.59 3.45 40.17
CA GLN A 343 18.61 4.11 41.03
C GLN A 343 17.30 4.45 40.31
N THR A 344 17.37 4.89 39.05
CA THR A 344 16.18 5.38 38.33
C THR A 344 15.52 4.30 37.48
N ALA A 345 16.26 3.34 36.95
CA ALA A 345 15.74 2.38 35.99
C ALA A 345 16.02 0.90 36.34
N GLU A 346 16.76 0.62 37.42
CA GLU A 346 17.20 -0.73 37.81
C GLU A 346 17.98 -1.47 36.71
N VAL A 347 18.62 -0.73 35.80
CA VAL A 347 19.38 -1.31 34.67
C VAL A 347 20.88 -1.14 34.85
N ARG A 348 21.65 -2.04 34.22
CA ARG A 348 23.12 -2.05 34.32
C ARG A 348 23.77 -1.85 32.97
N VAL A 349 24.87 -1.09 32.95
CA VAL A 349 25.75 -0.99 31.78
C VAL A 349 26.42 -2.33 31.48
N ASN A 350 26.49 -2.68 30.21
CA ASN A 350 27.14 -3.89 29.74
C ASN A 350 28.67 -3.77 29.86
N PRO A 351 29.33 -4.64 30.65
CA PRO A 351 30.78 -4.52 30.90
C PRO A 351 31.63 -4.76 29.63
N LYS A 352 31.10 -5.48 28.63
CA LYS A 352 31.83 -5.81 27.39
C LYS A 352 31.59 -4.82 26.25
N LYS A 353 30.60 -3.94 26.37
CA LYS A 353 30.21 -2.98 25.32
C LYS A 353 30.35 -1.52 25.75
N TYR A 354 31.07 -1.31 26.83
CA TYR A 354 31.56 -0.02 27.26
C TYR A 354 32.95 0.22 26.65
N TYR A 355 33.20 1.39 26.07
CA TYR A 355 34.55 1.81 25.72
C TYR A 355 34.70 3.33 25.73
N LEU A 356 35.93 3.77 25.98
CA LEU A 356 36.39 5.13 25.81
C LEU A 356 37.51 5.13 24.76
N GLN A 357 37.32 5.85 23.65
CA GLN A 357 38.22 5.77 22.52
C GLN A 357 38.47 7.13 21.88
N HIS A 358 39.72 7.37 21.48
CA HIS A 358 40.09 8.53 20.69
C HIS A 358 39.41 8.50 19.30
N TYR A 359 38.80 9.61 18.87
CA TYR A 359 37.96 9.65 17.67
C TYR A 359 38.66 9.15 16.39
N LYS A 360 39.97 9.40 16.23
CA LYS A 360 40.78 8.96 15.07
C LYS A 360 40.79 7.44 14.86
N LYS A 361 40.56 6.64 15.92
CA LYS A 361 40.54 5.18 15.82
C LYS A 361 39.27 4.63 15.14
N GLY A 362 38.25 5.47 15.00
CA GLY A 362 36.98 5.11 14.38
C GLY A 362 35.94 4.64 15.40
N VAL A 363 34.78 5.27 15.42
CA VAL A 363 33.69 5.02 16.36
C VAL A 363 32.61 4.20 15.68
N LYS A 364 32.32 3.02 16.22
CA LYS A 364 31.22 2.17 15.73
C LYS A 364 29.90 2.63 16.33
N PHE A 365 28.96 3.06 15.49
CA PHE A 365 27.64 3.52 15.92
C PHE A 365 26.56 3.15 14.90
N LEU A 366 25.50 2.47 15.36
CA LEU A 366 24.29 2.14 14.59
C LEU A 366 24.52 1.55 13.18
N GLY A 367 25.48 0.64 13.06
CA GLY A 367 25.80 -0.03 11.79
C GLY A 367 26.71 0.78 10.87
N THR A 368 27.31 1.85 11.37
CA THR A 368 28.31 2.71 10.70
C THR A 368 29.59 2.82 11.52
N VAL A 369 30.65 3.33 10.89
CA VAL A 369 31.93 3.66 11.50
C VAL A 369 32.27 5.11 11.14
N ILE A 370 32.32 5.99 12.15
CA ILE A 370 32.71 7.39 12.00
C ILE A 370 34.22 7.47 12.23
N LYS A 371 34.99 7.92 11.25
CA LYS A 371 36.46 8.00 11.33
C LYS A 371 36.95 9.33 10.73
N GLY A 372 37.21 10.30 11.60
CA GLY A 372 37.48 11.69 11.19
C GLY A 372 36.30 12.24 10.39
N GLU A 373 36.58 12.94 9.30
CA GLU A 373 35.60 13.52 8.36
C GLU A 373 34.75 12.49 7.59
N ARG A 374 35.01 11.18 7.77
CA ARG A 374 34.43 10.12 6.94
C ARG A 374 33.50 9.22 7.74
N ILE A 375 32.36 8.91 7.16
CA ILE A 375 31.39 7.93 7.65
C ILE A 375 31.40 6.74 6.71
N TYR A 376 31.61 5.56 7.28
CA TYR A 376 31.61 4.28 6.57
C TYR A 376 30.46 3.39 7.07
N ILE A 377 29.97 2.51 6.23
CA ILE A 377 29.11 1.41 6.61
C ILE A 377 29.93 0.36 7.37
N ALA A 378 29.34 -0.30 8.35
CA ALA A 378 30.02 -1.37 9.04
C ALA A 378 30.34 -2.53 8.07
N ASN A 379 31.55 -3.10 8.20
CA ASN A 379 32.01 -4.26 7.42
C ASN A 379 31.01 -5.42 7.45
N ARG A 380 30.29 -5.57 8.56
CA ARG A 380 29.21 -6.55 8.70
C ARG A 380 28.12 -6.37 7.65
N THR A 381 27.63 -5.14 7.46
CA THR A 381 26.56 -4.85 6.50
C THR A 381 27.07 -4.99 5.07
N LEU A 382 28.30 -4.54 4.81
CA LEU A 382 28.97 -4.74 3.52
C LEU A 382 29.13 -6.23 3.18
N GLY A 383 29.61 -7.04 4.13
CA GLY A 383 29.78 -8.48 3.96
C GLY A 383 28.48 -9.18 3.57
N LYS A 384 27.35 -8.75 4.13
CA LYS A 384 26.04 -9.28 3.71
C LYS A 384 25.60 -8.83 2.33
N ALA A 385 25.83 -7.57 2.00
CA ALA A 385 25.53 -7.07 0.67
C ALA A 385 26.27 -7.95 -0.35
N MET A 386 27.55 -8.25 -0.08
CA MET A 386 28.36 -9.17 -0.88
C MET A 386 27.78 -10.59 -0.90
N CYS A 387 27.45 -11.20 0.24
CA CYS A 387 26.84 -12.53 0.28
C CYS A 387 25.54 -12.60 -0.51
N ARG A 388 24.69 -11.56 -0.44
CA ARG A 388 23.44 -11.50 -1.21
C ARG A 388 23.69 -11.34 -2.70
N LEU A 389 24.63 -10.48 -3.08
CA LEU A 389 25.03 -10.33 -4.48
C LEU A 389 25.58 -11.65 -5.03
N HIS A 390 26.48 -12.31 -4.31
CA HIS A 390 27.02 -13.62 -4.71
C HIS A 390 25.91 -14.67 -4.83
N GLY A 391 24.96 -14.71 -3.90
CA GLY A 391 23.80 -15.59 -4.00
C GLY A 391 22.97 -15.36 -5.26
N PHE A 392 22.73 -14.09 -5.62
CA PHE A 392 22.03 -13.75 -6.87
C PHE A 392 22.84 -14.09 -8.13
N ASN A 393 24.14 -13.85 -8.13
CA ASN A 393 25.01 -14.20 -9.25
C ASN A 393 25.03 -15.71 -9.47
N ARG A 394 25.23 -16.49 -8.41
CA ARG A 394 25.19 -17.95 -8.46
C ARG A 394 23.85 -18.47 -8.99
N GLN A 395 22.73 -17.95 -8.51
CA GLN A 395 21.41 -18.35 -9.00
C GLN A 395 21.19 -17.95 -10.47
N ALA A 396 21.76 -16.82 -10.91
CA ALA A 396 21.70 -16.40 -12.31
C ALA A 396 22.47 -17.33 -13.24
N GLU A 397 23.63 -17.83 -12.78
CA GLU A 397 24.45 -18.81 -13.49
C GLU A 397 23.77 -20.18 -13.54
N GLU A 398 23.29 -20.69 -12.40
CA GLU A 398 22.66 -22.01 -12.30
C GLU A 398 21.29 -22.09 -13.02
N ARG A 399 20.48 -21.03 -12.97
CA ARG A 399 19.08 -21.04 -13.46
C ARG A 399 18.90 -20.32 -14.80
N GLY A 400 19.92 -19.63 -15.28
CA GLY A 400 19.96 -18.99 -16.58
C GLY A 400 19.03 -17.79 -16.77
N ALA A 401 18.96 -17.33 -18.03
CA ALA A 401 18.38 -16.03 -18.37
C ALA A 401 16.87 -15.89 -18.07
N ALA A 402 16.09 -16.96 -18.19
CA ALA A 402 14.65 -16.92 -17.92
C ALA A 402 14.36 -16.57 -16.46
N TRP A 403 15.11 -17.17 -15.53
CA TRP A 403 15.01 -16.91 -14.10
C TRP A 403 15.45 -15.48 -13.76
N CYS A 404 16.55 -14.99 -14.35
CA CYS A 404 17.00 -13.61 -14.16
C CYS A 404 15.93 -12.60 -14.59
N LYS A 405 15.29 -12.84 -15.75
CA LYS A 405 14.21 -11.97 -16.24
C LYS A 405 13.00 -11.95 -15.31
N ALA A 406 12.68 -13.07 -14.67
CA ALA A 406 11.58 -13.15 -13.72
C ALA A 406 11.90 -12.42 -12.40
N ASN A 407 13.16 -12.46 -11.97
CA ASN A 407 13.61 -11.93 -10.68
C ASN A 407 14.30 -10.56 -10.75
N ALA A 408 14.41 -9.94 -11.94
CA ALA A 408 15.17 -8.71 -12.13
C ALA A 408 14.67 -7.53 -11.27
N GLU A 409 13.36 -7.41 -11.02
CA GLU A 409 12.82 -6.38 -10.13
C GLU A 409 13.22 -6.62 -8.67
N HIS A 410 13.13 -7.87 -8.20
CA HIS A 410 13.54 -8.24 -6.85
C HIS A 410 15.05 -8.02 -6.65
N PHE A 411 15.87 -8.43 -7.62
CA PHE A 411 17.31 -8.17 -7.64
C PHE A 411 17.61 -6.67 -7.53
N VAL A 412 17.03 -5.84 -8.41
CA VAL A 412 17.24 -4.39 -8.40
C VAL A 412 16.80 -3.77 -7.08
N SER A 413 15.64 -4.17 -6.55
CA SER A 413 15.15 -3.68 -5.25
C SER A 413 16.10 -4.05 -4.11
N CYS A 414 16.62 -5.28 -4.08
CA CYS A 414 17.52 -5.75 -3.03
C CYS A 414 18.87 -5.03 -3.09
N ILE A 415 19.50 -4.96 -4.27
CA ILE A 415 20.80 -4.29 -4.45
C ILE A 415 20.69 -2.79 -4.16
N ASN A 416 19.63 -2.12 -4.64
CA ASN A 416 19.41 -0.71 -4.34
C ASN A 416 19.16 -0.42 -2.86
N SER A 417 18.61 -1.39 -2.10
CA SER A 417 18.49 -1.25 -0.65
C SER A 417 19.87 -1.10 0.01
N TYR A 418 20.87 -1.87 -0.43
CA TYR A 418 22.24 -1.77 0.10
C TYR A 418 22.96 -0.52 -0.42
N LEU A 419 22.83 -0.20 -1.71
CA LEU A 419 23.41 1.02 -2.27
C LEU A 419 22.82 2.29 -1.62
N GLY A 420 21.54 2.27 -1.24
CA GLY A 420 20.89 3.34 -0.48
C GLY A 420 21.46 3.56 0.92
N LEU A 421 22.06 2.54 1.53
CA LEU A 421 22.83 2.67 2.78
C LEU A 421 24.23 3.22 2.49
N MET A 422 24.94 2.64 1.51
CA MET A 422 26.32 3.04 1.13
C MET A 422 26.39 4.45 0.54
N ARG A 423 25.30 4.99 0.00
CA ARG A 423 25.27 6.37 -0.52
C ARG A 423 25.34 7.43 0.58
N GLN A 424 25.04 7.06 1.83
CA GLN A 424 25.04 7.99 2.96
C GLN A 424 26.45 8.31 3.46
N GLY A 425 27.43 7.47 3.14
CA GLY A 425 28.83 7.64 3.52
C GLY A 425 29.74 7.97 2.35
N GLN A 426 30.99 8.32 2.65
CA GLN A 426 32.04 8.62 1.66
C GLN A 426 32.68 7.33 1.11
N GLU A 427 31.91 6.57 0.31
CA GLU A 427 32.22 5.17 -0.04
C GLU A 427 32.33 4.87 -1.54
N TYR A 428 32.73 5.82 -2.39
CA TYR A 428 32.77 5.62 -3.84
C TYR A 428 33.53 4.35 -4.25
N GLY A 429 34.72 4.13 -3.68
CA GLY A 429 35.54 2.95 -3.97
C GLY A 429 34.85 1.63 -3.63
N MET A 430 34.12 1.58 -2.51
CA MET A 430 33.39 0.38 -2.10
C MET A 430 32.16 0.14 -2.96
N ARG A 431 31.39 1.19 -3.31
CA ARG A 431 30.25 1.06 -4.23
C ARG A 431 30.70 0.59 -5.61
N ARG A 432 31.79 1.15 -6.14
CA ARG A 432 32.41 0.70 -7.39
C ARG A 432 32.82 -0.77 -7.32
N ALA A 433 33.52 -1.17 -6.26
CA ALA A 433 33.93 -2.57 -6.08
C ALA A 433 32.76 -3.54 -5.88
N PHE A 434 31.67 -3.09 -5.27
CA PHE A 434 30.44 -3.87 -5.10
C PHE A 434 29.70 -4.05 -6.42
N CYS A 435 29.44 -2.95 -7.15
CA CYS A 435 28.79 -3.00 -8.46
C CYS A 435 29.64 -3.73 -9.51
N GLY A 436 30.97 -3.66 -9.41
CA GLY A 436 31.90 -4.38 -10.29
C GLY A 436 31.85 -5.91 -10.12
N ARG A 437 31.23 -6.42 -9.04
CA ARG A 437 31.01 -7.86 -8.84
C ARG A 437 29.65 -8.35 -9.36
N ILE A 438 28.84 -7.49 -9.98
CA ILE A 438 27.58 -7.90 -10.60
C ILE A 438 27.90 -8.72 -11.85
N SER A 439 27.38 -9.95 -11.95
CA SER A 439 27.66 -10.82 -13.09
C SER A 439 27.06 -10.27 -14.40
N GLU A 440 27.68 -10.62 -15.53
CA GLU A 440 27.22 -10.21 -16.87
C GLU A 440 25.77 -10.64 -17.16
N ALA A 441 25.34 -11.76 -16.56
CA ALA A 441 23.96 -12.25 -16.65
C ALA A 441 22.93 -11.18 -16.21
N TRP A 442 23.28 -10.35 -15.22
CA TRP A 442 22.43 -9.26 -14.75
C TRP A 442 22.56 -7.99 -15.59
N MET A 443 23.75 -7.71 -16.16
CA MET A 443 24.01 -6.53 -17.00
C MET A 443 23.09 -6.44 -18.24
N LYS A 444 22.59 -7.58 -18.71
CA LYS A 444 21.54 -7.62 -19.75
C LYS A 444 20.26 -6.89 -19.34
N TYR A 445 19.90 -6.93 -18.06
CA TYR A 445 18.63 -6.43 -17.52
C TYR A 445 18.74 -5.03 -16.90
N ILE A 446 19.89 -4.68 -16.37
CA ILE A 446 20.10 -3.45 -15.58
C ILE A 446 21.02 -2.45 -16.28
N VAL A 447 21.05 -1.23 -15.78
CA VAL A 447 22.05 -0.20 -16.04
C VAL A 447 22.54 0.31 -14.69
N VAL A 448 23.85 0.40 -14.50
CA VAL A 448 24.45 0.95 -13.28
C VAL A 448 24.62 2.45 -13.48
N GLU A 449 24.21 3.26 -12.50
CA GLU A 449 24.45 4.70 -12.54
C GLU A 449 25.95 5.03 -12.41
N TRP A 450 26.40 6.12 -13.02
CA TRP A 450 27.82 6.48 -13.13
C TRP A 450 28.53 6.64 -11.78
N ASP A 451 27.80 7.06 -10.74
CA ASP A 451 28.28 7.28 -9.37
C ASP A 451 28.12 6.05 -8.45
N PHE A 452 27.64 4.94 -9.02
CA PHE A 452 27.35 3.67 -8.38
C PHE A 452 26.37 3.79 -7.20
N THR A 453 25.49 4.80 -7.18
CA THR A 453 24.52 4.98 -6.08
C THR A 453 23.23 4.18 -6.26
N LYS A 454 22.92 3.75 -7.49
CA LYS A 454 21.80 2.86 -7.78
C LYS A 454 22.03 2.07 -9.06
N ILE A 455 21.28 0.97 -9.18
CA ILE A 455 21.08 0.24 -10.42
C ILE A 455 19.63 0.41 -10.91
N ILE A 456 19.47 0.54 -12.22
CA ILE A 456 18.20 0.86 -12.86
C ILE A 456 17.77 -0.32 -13.74
N LEU A 457 16.55 -0.82 -13.53
CA LEU A 457 15.98 -1.84 -14.41
C LEU A 457 15.63 -1.22 -15.78
N LYS A 458 16.12 -1.80 -16.87
CA LYS A 458 15.79 -1.35 -18.24
C LYS A 458 14.28 -1.42 -18.44
N GLN A 459 13.70 -0.37 -19.03
CA GLN A 459 12.23 -0.18 -19.15
C GLN A 459 11.49 -1.40 -19.72
N LYS A 460 12.09 -2.12 -20.68
CA LYS A 460 11.50 -3.32 -21.30
C LYS A 460 11.24 -4.48 -20.33
N TYR A 461 11.87 -4.50 -19.15
CA TYR A 461 11.75 -5.57 -18.17
C TYR A 461 10.87 -5.22 -16.98
N LYS A 462 10.48 -3.95 -16.80
CA LYS A 462 9.54 -3.54 -15.74
C LYS A 462 8.20 -4.24 -15.90
N HIS A 463 7.63 -4.74 -14.82
CA HIS A 463 6.37 -5.46 -14.78
C HIS A 463 5.24 -4.65 -15.43
N ARG A 464 5.08 -3.38 -15.02
CA ARG A 464 4.07 -2.48 -15.59
C ARG A 464 4.18 -2.34 -17.10
N GLU A 465 5.40 -2.21 -17.63
CA GLU A 465 5.63 -2.08 -19.08
C GLU A 465 5.40 -3.40 -19.83
N ARG A 466 5.74 -4.54 -19.21
CA ARG A 466 5.41 -5.87 -19.73
C ARG A 466 3.89 -6.06 -19.82
N VAL A 467 3.15 -5.70 -18.78
CA VAL A 467 1.68 -5.76 -18.74
C VAL A 467 1.09 -4.82 -19.80
N LYS A 468 1.54 -3.56 -19.88
CA LYS A 468 1.11 -2.62 -20.94
C LYS A 468 1.33 -3.18 -22.34
N ARG A 469 2.50 -3.77 -22.61
CA ARG A 469 2.79 -4.39 -23.92
C ARG A 469 1.90 -5.60 -24.18
N MET A 470 1.66 -6.45 -23.19
CA MET A 470 0.73 -7.57 -23.30
C MET A 470 -0.68 -7.09 -23.63
N LEU A 471 -1.19 -6.09 -22.90
CA LEU A 471 -2.50 -5.49 -23.13
C LEU A 471 -2.59 -4.83 -24.51
N ARG A 472 -1.54 -4.11 -24.96
CA ARG A 472 -1.46 -3.54 -26.31
C ARG A 472 -1.50 -4.62 -27.40
N ARG A 473 -0.79 -5.74 -27.19
CA ARG A 473 -0.82 -6.90 -28.11
C ARG A 473 -2.21 -7.55 -28.15
N LYS A 474 -2.82 -7.81 -26.99
CA LYS A 474 -4.18 -8.35 -26.89
C LYS A 474 -5.20 -7.41 -27.55
N ARG A 475 -5.09 -6.10 -27.35
CA ARG A 475 -5.93 -5.09 -28.03
C ARG A 475 -5.72 -5.08 -29.55
N LYS A 476 -4.48 -5.16 -30.04
CA LYS A 476 -4.16 -5.22 -31.48
C LYS A 476 -4.65 -6.51 -32.13
N GLN A 477 -4.63 -7.62 -31.39
CA GLN A 477 -5.19 -8.90 -31.85
C GLN A 477 -6.72 -8.87 -31.85
N ALA A 478 -7.33 -8.30 -30.81
CA ALA A 478 -8.77 -8.09 -30.75
C ALA A 478 -9.27 -7.11 -31.83
N SER A 479 -8.51 -6.07 -32.16
CA SER A 479 -8.85 -5.13 -33.25
C SER A 479 -8.71 -5.77 -34.63
N ARG A 480 -7.75 -6.69 -34.80
CA ARG A 480 -7.64 -7.50 -36.04
C ARG A 480 -8.77 -8.52 -36.18
N ASN A 481 -9.30 -9.02 -35.06
CA ASN A 481 -10.41 -9.98 -35.04
C ASN A 481 -11.80 -9.32 -34.99
N ARG A 482 -11.88 -8.00 -34.81
CA ARG A 482 -13.13 -7.24 -34.92
C ARG A 482 -13.40 -6.95 -36.40
N ILE A 483 -14.29 -7.73 -37.01
CA ILE A 483 -15.00 -7.28 -38.21
C ILE A 483 -15.77 -6.00 -37.82
N PRO A 484 -15.62 -4.87 -38.52
CA PRO A 484 -16.36 -3.65 -38.20
C PRO A 484 -17.86 -3.90 -38.37
N LYS A 485 -18.63 -3.83 -37.28
CA LYS A 485 -20.10 -4.00 -37.26
C LYS A 485 -20.88 -2.86 -37.92
N ALA A 486 -20.22 -1.92 -38.62
CA ALA A 486 -20.84 -0.73 -39.21
C ALA A 486 -20.60 -0.61 -40.74
N LYS A 487 -20.18 -1.69 -41.41
CA LYS A 487 -20.06 -1.73 -42.88
C LYS A 487 -20.50 -3.08 -43.41
N ARG A 488 -21.62 -3.13 -44.11
CA ARG A 488 -21.81 -4.08 -45.20
C ARG A 488 -22.36 -3.41 -46.46
N MET A 489 -21.84 -2.22 -46.77
CA MET A 489 -21.70 -1.81 -48.16
C MET A 489 -20.25 -2.05 -48.57
N THR A 490 -20.05 -2.88 -49.59
CA THR A 490 -18.72 -3.19 -50.14
C THR A 490 -18.60 -2.55 -51.50
N ALA A 491 -17.82 -1.47 -51.62
CA ALA A 491 -17.47 -0.87 -52.90
C ALA A 491 -16.30 -1.63 -53.55
N ARG A 492 -16.42 -1.98 -54.84
CA ARG A 492 -15.33 -2.55 -55.64
C ARG A 492 -15.18 -1.80 -56.97
N VAL A 493 -13.96 -1.80 -57.52
CA VAL A 493 -13.58 -1.18 -58.81
C VAL A 493 -13.99 -2.10 -59.95
N PHE A 494 -15.08 -1.82 -60.69
CA PHE A 494 -15.51 -2.68 -61.80
C PHE A 494 -16.27 -1.96 -62.92
N SER A 495 -16.08 -2.48 -64.13
CA SER A 495 -16.81 -2.15 -65.36
C SER A 495 -18.12 -2.97 -65.45
N GLY A 496 -19.27 -2.30 -65.33
CA GLY A 496 -20.58 -2.63 -65.91
C GLY A 496 -21.26 -3.98 -65.62
N GLU A 497 -20.61 -5.13 -65.89
CA GLU A 497 -21.35 -6.36 -66.24
C GLU A 497 -20.92 -7.64 -65.50
N THR A 498 -20.11 -7.59 -64.42
CA THR A 498 -19.41 -8.81 -63.93
C THR A 498 -19.56 -9.17 -62.45
N LEU A 499 -20.60 -8.70 -61.75
CA LEU A 499 -20.89 -9.17 -60.38
C LEU A 499 -22.18 -10.00 -60.34
N PRO A 500 -22.10 -11.32 -60.06
CA PRO A 500 -23.29 -12.13 -59.88
C PRO A 500 -24.01 -11.76 -58.58
N ALA A 501 -25.34 -11.61 -58.67
CA ALA A 501 -26.22 -11.30 -57.56
C ALA A 501 -26.22 -12.38 -56.46
N VAL A 502 -25.96 -13.63 -56.84
CA VAL A 502 -25.76 -14.76 -55.92
C VAL A 502 -24.48 -15.51 -56.29
N GLU A 503 -23.60 -15.73 -55.31
CA GLU A 503 -22.31 -16.40 -55.49
C GLU A 503 -22.13 -17.51 -54.45
N GLN A 504 -21.81 -18.74 -54.87
CA GLN A 504 -21.51 -19.83 -53.93
C GLN A 504 -20.07 -19.74 -53.43
N PHE A 505 -19.83 -20.06 -52.16
CA PHE A 505 -18.48 -20.15 -51.61
C PHE A 505 -18.24 -21.49 -50.91
N ASN A 506 -17.03 -22.01 -51.05
CA ASN A 506 -16.55 -23.19 -50.35
C ASN A 506 -15.14 -22.95 -49.81
N THR A 507 -15.01 -22.94 -48.48
CA THR A 507 -13.72 -22.68 -47.80
C THR A 507 -13.07 -23.97 -47.26
N GLY A 508 -13.55 -25.14 -47.69
CA GLY A 508 -13.06 -26.46 -47.27
C GLY A 508 -13.65 -26.97 -45.95
N ARG A 509 -14.11 -26.08 -45.04
CA ARG A 509 -14.81 -26.46 -43.79
C ARG A 509 -16.30 -26.13 -43.77
N LYS A 510 -16.74 -25.19 -44.62
CA LYS A 510 -18.13 -24.72 -44.72
C LYS A 510 -18.44 -24.35 -46.17
N ARG A 511 -19.65 -24.69 -46.60
CA ARG A 511 -20.26 -24.30 -47.89
C ARG A 511 -21.48 -23.41 -47.64
N GLY A 512 -21.73 -22.48 -48.54
CA GLY A 512 -22.88 -21.58 -48.47
C GLY A 512 -22.93 -20.64 -49.66
N CYS A 513 -23.84 -19.66 -49.62
CA CYS A 513 -23.94 -18.65 -50.67
C CYS A 513 -23.87 -17.22 -50.10
N ILE A 514 -23.41 -16.31 -50.96
CA ILE A 514 -23.38 -14.87 -50.75
C ILE A 514 -24.44 -14.28 -51.67
N VAL A 515 -25.35 -13.50 -51.11
CA VAL A 515 -26.38 -12.78 -51.85
C VAL A 515 -26.07 -11.29 -51.75
N ARG A 516 -26.10 -10.61 -52.89
CA ARG A 516 -25.77 -9.19 -53.01
C ARG A 516 -26.84 -8.46 -53.79
N TRP A 517 -27.22 -7.29 -53.29
CA TRP A 517 -28.28 -6.47 -53.87
C TRP A 517 -27.97 -4.99 -53.69
N ASP A 518 -28.81 -4.12 -54.27
CA ASP A 518 -28.70 -2.66 -54.08
C ASP A 518 -27.36 -2.11 -54.61
N TYR A 519 -27.18 -2.19 -55.94
CA TYR A 519 -25.97 -1.78 -56.64
C TYR A 519 -26.04 -0.29 -57.00
N GLU A 520 -25.31 0.55 -56.26
CA GLU A 520 -25.27 2.00 -56.48
C GLU A 520 -23.88 2.47 -56.95
N PRO A 521 -23.79 3.32 -58.00
CA PRO A 521 -22.53 3.94 -58.40
C PRO A 521 -22.08 4.98 -57.37
N VAL A 522 -20.81 4.90 -56.95
CA VAL A 522 -20.26 5.80 -55.94
C VAL A 522 -19.82 7.11 -56.61
N LYS A 523 -20.55 8.19 -56.36
CA LYS A 523 -20.16 9.54 -56.76
C LYS A 523 -19.11 10.10 -55.81
N THR A 524 -18.07 10.73 -56.35
CA THR A 524 -17.04 11.39 -55.53
C THR A 524 -16.98 12.87 -55.87
N THR A 525 -17.08 13.73 -54.86
CA THR A 525 -16.92 15.17 -55.04
C THR A 525 -15.43 15.51 -55.00
N ILE A 526 -14.91 16.03 -56.12
CA ILE A 526 -13.52 16.50 -56.19
C ILE A 526 -13.56 18.03 -56.08
N PRO A 527 -12.96 18.63 -55.03
CA PRO A 527 -12.93 20.08 -54.90
C PRO A 527 -12.03 20.68 -56.00
N GLU A 528 -12.55 21.67 -56.71
CA GLU A 528 -11.78 22.42 -57.71
C GLU A 528 -10.89 23.44 -56.97
N VAL A 529 -9.65 23.04 -56.66
CA VAL A 529 -8.76 23.87 -55.85
C VAL A 529 -7.98 24.85 -56.72
N ASP A 530 -8.35 26.14 -56.72
CA ASP A 530 -7.45 27.21 -57.17
C ASP A 530 -6.28 27.35 -56.16
N LYS A 531 -5.14 26.77 -56.53
CA LYS A 531 -3.93 26.71 -55.70
C LYS A 531 -3.41 28.10 -55.31
N ARG A 532 -3.68 29.16 -56.10
CA ARG A 532 -3.22 30.54 -55.79
C ARG A 532 -4.09 31.20 -54.73
N ALA A 533 -5.41 30.98 -54.75
CA ALA A 533 -6.33 31.49 -53.73
C ALA A 533 -6.06 30.87 -52.35
N ALA A 534 -5.81 29.56 -52.29
CA ALA A 534 -5.49 28.84 -51.06
C ALA A 534 -4.19 29.35 -50.39
N PHE A 535 -3.17 29.72 -51.19
CA PHE A 535 -1.91 30.27 -50.67
C PHE A 535 -2.08 31.67 -50.07
N ARG A 536 -2.87 32.54 -50.72
CA ARG A 536 -3.18 33.88 -50.19
C ARG A 536 -3.94 33.79 -48.87
N LYS A 537 -4.89 32.86 -48.76
CA LYS A 537 -5.68 32.62 -47.53
C LYS A 537 -4.78 32.19 -46.36
N ARG A 538 -3.80 31.29 -46.58
CA ARG A 538 -2.81 30.92 -45.55
C ARG A 538 -1.98 32.11 -45.06
N LYS A 539 -1.53 32.97 -45.97
CA LYS A 539 -0.71 34.14 -45.62
C LYS A 539 -1.52 35.18 -44.81
N ALA A 540 -2.81 35.34 -45.12
CA ALA A 540 -3.72 36.21 -44.38
C ALA A 540 -4.03 35.68 -42.97
N LEU A 541 -4.32 34.38 -42.84
CA LEU A 541 -4.54 33.71 -41.54
C LEU A 541 -3.30 33.79 -40.62
N SER A 542 -2.10 33.64 -41.19
CA SER A 542 -0.85 33.77 -40.42
C SER A 542 -0.60 35.21 -39.93
N ARG A 543 -1.02 36.22 -40.70
CA ARG A 543 -0.93 37.63 -40.28
C ARG A 543 -1.98 37.96 -39.21
N ALA A 544 -3.21 37.48 -39.35
CA ALA A 544 -4.27 37.67 -38.36
C ALA A 544 -3.88 37.06 -36.99
N ALA A 545 -3.31 35.85 -37.00
CA ALA A 545 -2.80 35.21 -35.79
C ALA A 545 -1.64 35.97 -35.11
N LYS A 546 -0.78 36.64 -35.88
CA LYS A 546 0.31 37.46 -35.31
C LYS A 546 -0.19 38.78 -34.71
N ASN A 547 -1.24 39.36 -35.28
CA ASN A 547 -1.73 40.68 -34.90
C ASN A 547 -2.93 40.63 -33.95
N GLY A 548 -3.38 39.44 -33.54
CA GLY A 548 -4.50 39.25 -32.61
C GLY A 548 -5.87 39.62 -33.18
N THR A 549 -6.00 39.72 -34.51
CA THR A 549 -7.28 40.02 -35.17
C THR A 549 -8.03 38.75 -35.56
N PRO A 550 -9.37 38.75 -35.54
CA PRO A 550 -10.18 37.59 -35.91
C PRO A 550 -9.95 37.20 -37.38
N PRO A 551 -9.98 35.90 -37.70
CA PRO A 551 -9.73 35.40 -39.05
C PRO A 551 -10.84 35.84 -40.03
N PRO A 552 -10.51 36.09 -41.31
CA PRO A 552 -11.51 36.45 -42.32
C PRO A 552 -12.50 35.30 -42.54
N ALA A 553 -13.79 35.65 -42.74
CA ALA A 553 -14.88 34.69 -42.95
C ALA A 553 -14.63 33.77 -44.16
N GLU A 554 -15.03 32.50 -44.05
CA GLU A 554 -14.83 31.52 -45.12
C GLU A 554 -15.95 31.60 -46.17
N GLU A 555 -15.57 31.82 -47.43
CA GLU A 555 -16.46 31.54 -48.55
C GLU A 555 -16.47 30.04 -48.88
N PRO A 556 -17.65 29.45 -49.16
CA PRO A 556 -17.78 28.03 -49.48
C PRO A 556 -17.17 27.70 -50.85
N GLN A 557 -16.32 26.68 -50.91
CA GLN A 557 -15.77 26.16 -52.16
C GLN A 557 -16.78 25.22 -52.82
N GLN A 558 -17.16 25.50 -54.08
CA GLN A 558 -17.97 24.58 -54.89
C GLN A 558 -17.06 23.50 -55.51
N GLY A 559 -17.32 22.24 -55.18
CA GLY A 559 -16.69 21.08 -55.84
C GLY A 559 -17.56 20.54 -56.98
N LYS A 560 -16.95 19.91 -58.00
CA LYS A 560 -17.67 19.16 -59.04
C LYS A 560 -17.76 17.69 -58.63
N GLU A 561 -18.96 17.11 -58.70
CA GLU A 561 -19.15 15.66 -58.57
C GLU A 561 -18.70 14.94 -59.84
N VAL A 562 -17.88 13.91 -59.68
CA VAL A 562 -17.43 13.05 -60.77
C VAL A 562 -17.68 11.59 -60.36
N ASP A 563 -18.13 10.77 -61.31
CA ASP A 563 -18.39 9.34 -61.07
C ASP A 563 -17.06 8.57 -60.93
N SER A 564 -16.93 7.72 -59.91
CA SER A 564 -15.64 7.10 -59.56
C SER A 564 -15.35 5.76 -60.24
N GLY A 565 -16.33 5.20 -60.97
CA GLY A 565 -16.25 3.85 -61.52
C GLY A 565 -16.29 2.74 -60.46
N LEU A 566 -16.63 3.08 -59.21
CA LEU A 566 -16.86 2.11 -58.13
C LEU A 566 -18.37 1.86 -58.01
N VAL A 567 -18.77 0.59 -57.88
CA VAL A 567 -20.16 0.22 -57.53
C VAL A 567 -20.17 -0.30 -56.10
N ALA A 568 -21.03 0.29 -55.28
CA ALA A 568 -21.32 -0.17 -53.93
C ALA A 568 -22.52 -1.10 -53.94
N TYR A 569 -22.48 -2.16 -53.14
CA TYR A 569 -23.62 -3.06 -52.96
C TYR A 569 -23.71 -3.57 -51.53
N SER A 570 -24.90 -4.03 -51.20
CA SER A 570 -25.25 -4.67 -49.94
C SER A 570 -25.04 -6.17 -50.04
N GLU A 571 -24.55 -6.80 -48.96
CA GLU A 571 -24.19 -8.23 -48.97
C GLU A 571 -24.66 -8.96 -47.71
N MET A 572 -25.30 -10.11 -47.89
CA MET A 572 -25.58 -11.09 -46.84
C MET A 572 -25.03 -12.47 -47.19
N ARG A 573 -24.60 -13.21 -46.16
CA ARG A 573 -23.97 -14.52 -46.30
C ARG A 573 -24.76 -15.56 -45.54
N TYR A 574 -25.11 -16.62 -46.23
CA TYR A 574 -25.82 -17.76 -45.67
C TYR A 574 -24.86 -18.93 -45.52
N LEU A 575 -25.00 -19.63 -44.40
CA LEU A 575 -24.30 -20.90 -44.16
C LEU A 575 -25.24 -22.01 -44.62
N GLY A 576 -24.84 -22.78 -45.65
CA GLY A 576 -25.76 -23.62 -46.42
C GLY A 576 -26.53 -22.81 -47.48
N ILE A 577 -27.39 -23.51 -48.23
CA ILE A 577 -28.26 -22.88 -49.23
C ILE A 577 -29.59 -22.54 -48.56
N PRO A 578 -29.97 -21.25 -48.47
CA PRO A 578 -31.20 -20.84 -47.81
C PRO A 578 -32.44 -21.09 -48.68
N ASP A 579 -33.62 -21.05 -48.06
CA ASP A 579 -34.89 -20.99 -48.77
C ASP A 579 -34.99 -19.67 -49.56
N PRO A 580 -35.32 -19.71 -50.88
CA PRO A 580 -35.57 -18.52 -51.69
C PRO A 580 -36.44 -17.45 -51.03
N GLU A 581 -37.56 -17.84 -50.41
CA GLU A 581 -38.49 -16.89 -49.79
C GLU A 581 -37.86 -16.13 -48.63
N ARG A 582 -37.03 -16.82 -47.85
CA ARG A 582 -36.31 -16.23 -46.73
C ARG A 582 -35.33 -15.17 -47.21
N VAL A 583 -34.64 -15.41 -48.33
CA VAL A 583 -33.68 -14.44 -48.86
C VAL A 583 -34.38 -13.18 -49.36
N VAL A 584 -35.53 -13.32 -50.01
CA VAL A 584 -36.33 -12.17 -50.44
C VAL A 584 -36.81 -11.36 -49.23
N ALA A 585 -37.32 -12.02 -48.20
CA ALA A 585 -37.75 -11.36 -46.96
C ALA A 585 -36.58 -10.65 -46.25
N ASP A 586 -35.41 -11.27 -46.20
CA ASP A 586 -34.21 -10.69 -45.59
C ASP A 586 -33.71 -9.45 -46.39
N ILE A 587 -33.79 -9.48 -47.73
CA ILE A 587 -33.47 -8.32 -48.58
C ILE A 587 -34.48 -7.19 -48.37
N GLN A 588 -35.78 -7.51 -48.34
CA GLN A 588 -36.85 -6.53 -48.14
C GLN A 588 -36.75 -5.87 -46.78
N TYR A 589 -36.56 -6.67 -45.72
CA TYR A 589 -36.37 -6.15 -44.37
C TYR A 589 -35.16 -5.21 -44.28
N ASP A 590 -34.06 -5.55 -44.95
CA ASP A 590 -32.87 -4.70 -44.96
C ASP A 590 -33.07 -3.40 -45.77
N LEU A 591 -33.84 -3.44 -46.86
CA LEU A 591 -34.25 -2.23 -47.60
C LEU A 591 -35.22 -1.36 -46.78
N ASP A 592 -36.23 -1.97 -46.13
CA ASP A 592 -37.19 -1.28 -45.25
C ASP A 592 -36.45 -0.53 -44.15
N LEU A 593 -35.48 -1.18 -43.52
CA LEU A 593 -34.69 -0.60 -42.45
C LEU A 593 -33.84 0.59 -42.93
N ARG A 594 -33.35 0.54 -44.17
CA ARG A 594 -32.38 1.52 -44.70
C ARG A 594 -33.03 2.72 -45.38
N TYR A 595 -34.03 2.48 -46.21
CA TYR A 595 -34.67 3.52 -46.99
C TYR A 595 -35.98 3.99 -46.36
N GLY A 596 -36.63 3.19 -45.49
CA GLY A 596 -37.93 3.55 -44.92
C GLY A 596 -38.94 3.88 -46.02
N ASP A 597 -39.49 5.11 -45.97
CA ASP A 597 -40.41 5.67 -46.98
C ASP A 597 -39.70 6.40 -48.15
N ALA A 598 -38.35 6.41 -48.19
CA ALA A 598 -37.57 7.01 -49.26
C ALA A 598 -37.56 6.13 -50.53
N PRO A 599 -37.22 6.68 -51.72
CA PRO A 599 -37.16 5.92 -52.96
C PRO A 599 -36.17 4.76 -52.83
N ARG A 600 -36.59 3.55 -53.20
CA ARG A 600 -35.78 2.33 -53.11
C ARG A 600 -35.22 1.94 -54.49
N PRO A 601 -34.06 1.26 -54.53
CA PRO A 601 -33.59 0.62 -55.75
C PRO A 601 -34.59 -0.46 -56.19
N GLU A 602 -34.82 -0.56 -57.50
CA GLU A 602 -35.67 -1.59 -58.08
C GLU A 602 -34.89 -2.91 -58.10
N ILE A 603 -35.38 -3.92 -57.38
CA ILE A 603 -34.74 -5.23 -57.26
C ILE A 603 -35.66 -6.28 -57.87
N ASP A 604 -35.15 -7.00 -58.87
CA ASP A 604 -35.82 -8.18 -59.43
C ASP A 604 -35.69 -9.37 -58.46
N PHE A 605 -36.69 -9.55 -57.60
CA PHE A 605 -36.72 -10.64 -56.62
C PHE A 605 -36.85 -12.03 -57.26
N ASP A 606 -37.47 -12.14 -58.45
CA ASP A 606 -37.65 -13.44 -59.12
C ASP A 606 -36.33 -13.98 -59.69
N ALA A 607 -35.43 -13.08 -60.08
CA ALA A 607 -34.05 -13.45 -60.41
C ALA A 607 -33.31 -14.06 -59.19
N TYR A 608 -33.48 -13.52 -57.97
CA TYR A 608 -32.89 -14.11 -56.76
C TYR A 608 -33.53 -15.44 -56.39
N ARG A 609 -34.86 -15.56 -56.52
CA ARG A 609 -35.56 -16.84 -56.30
C ARG A 609 -35.03 -17.92 -57.23
N SER A 610 -34.92 -17.60 -58.50
CA SER A 610 -34.44 -18.51 -59.54
C SER A 610 -32.96 -18.88 -59.34
N ALA A 611 -32.11 -17.91 -59.00
CA ALA A 611 -30.68 -18.15 -58.77
C ALA A 611 -30.42 -19.05 -57.55
N ILE A 612 -31.18 -18.88 -56.46
CA ILE A 612 -31.04 -19.74 -55.27
C ILE A 612 -31.66 -21.12 -55.51
N ALA A 613 -32.78 -21.20 -56.21
CA ALA A 613 -33.37 -22.47 -56.61
C ALA A 613 -32.45 -23.28 -57.54
N ALA A 614 -31.72 -22.61 -58.44
CA ALA A 614 -30.72 -23.24 -59.29
C ALA A 614 -29.54 -23.79 -58.48
N LEU A 615 -29.10 -23.07 -57.44
CA LEU A 615 -28.07 -23.57 -56.50
C LEU A 615 -28.55 -24.76 -55.66
N ASN A 616 -29.85 -24.87 -55.36
CA ASN A 616 -30.42 -26.03 -54.67
C ASN A 616 -30.51 -27.30 -55.56
N LYS A 617 -30.49 -27.13 -56.89
CA LYS A 617 -30.54 -28.25 -57.86
C LYS A 617 -29.16 -28.75 -58.29
N ALA A 618 -28.09 -27.98 -58.04
CA ALA A 618 -26.70 -28.28 -58.39
C ALA A 618 -25.90 -28.76 -57.17
#